data_AF-A0A854X3T2-F1
#
_entry.id   AF-A0A854X3T2-F1
#
_cell.length_a   1.000
_cell.length_b   1.000
_cell.length_c   1.000
_cell.angle_alpha   90.00
_cell.angle_beta   90.00
_cell.angle_gamma   90.00
#
_symmetry.space_group_name_H-M   'P 1'
#
loop_
_entity.id
_entity.type
_entity.pdbx_description
1 polymer ?
#
loop_
_entity_poly.entity_id
_entity_poly.type
_entity_poly.pdbx_seq_one_letter_code
_entity_poly.pdbx_strand_id
1 'polypeptide(L)'
;MKLIVSYVIFYTTVDQVLLGNSSTMSDVHYEFISLLAPEYSACGSIQDIEAEFEAGRNYTDGNNHVANSQRKVKTLKVEIFSVEP
;
A
#
# COMPACT_ATOMS: atom_id res chain seq x y z
N MET A 1 14.43 6.57 9.95
CA MET A 1 13.94 7.45 8.87
C MET A 1 12.44 7.25 8.75
N LYS A 2 11.66 8.34 8.68
CA LYS A 2 10.21 8.26 8.46
C LYS A 2 9.92 8.50 6.99
N LEU A 3 8.95 7.78 6.45
CA LEU A 3 8.48 7.92 5.08
C LEU A 3 6.99 8.21 5.11
N ILE A 4 6.50 8.91 4.09
CA ILE A 4 5.07 9.03 3.81
C ILE A 4 4.75 8.19 2.57
N VAL A 5 3.76 7.32 2.72
CA VAL A 5 3.24 6.47 1.65
C VAL A 5 1.89 7.02 1.23
N SER A 6 1.77 7.38 -0.04
CA SER A 6 0.49 7.73 -0.67
C SER A 6 -0.05 6.50 -1.38
N TYR A 7 -1.31 6.12 -1.15
CA TYR A 7 -1.89 4.90 -1.73
C TYR A 7 -3.39 5.06 -2.01
N VAL A 8 -3.93 4.15 -2.82
CA VAL A 8 -5.36 4.04 -3.12
C VAL A 8 -5.84 2.62 -2.86
N ILE A 9 -7.15 2.47 -2.70
CA ILE A 9 -7.83 1.20 -2.54
C ILE A 9 -8.74 0.97 -3.73
N PHE A 10 -8.55 -0.12 -4.44
CA PHE A 10 -9.45 -0.62 -5.47
C PHE A 10 -10.43 -1.61 -4.84
N TYR A 11 -11.73 -1.36 -4.96
CA TYR A 11 -12.77 -2.28 -4.52
C TYR A 11 -13.06 -3.29 -5.64
N THR A 12 -12.90 -4.58 -5.35
CA THR A 12 -13.02 -5.69 -6.31
C THR A 12 -14.36 -6.43 -6.21
N THR A 13 -15.27 -5.98 -5.33
CA THR A 13 -16.64 -6.51 -5.18
C THR A 13 -17.63 -6.07 -6.24
N VAL A 14 -17.29 -5.04 -6.98
CA VAL A 14 -18.10 -4.57 -8.10
C VAL A 14 -17.92 -5.55 -9.26
N ASP A 15 -19.05 -5.94 -9.86
CA ASP A 15 -19.11 -6.77 -11.05
C ASP A 15 -18.05 -6.33 -12.07
N GLN A 16 -17.40 -7.27 -12.77
CA GLN A 16 -16.26 -6.98 -13.65
C GLN A 16 -16.56 -5.88 -14.70
N VAL A 17 -17.84 -5.67 -14.99
CA VAL A 17 -18.38 -4.61 -15.85
C VAL A 17 -18.13 -3.19 -15.32
N LEU A 18 -17.93 -3.00 -14.00
CA LEU A 18 -17.79 -1.69 -13.34
C LEU A 18 -16.35 -1.35 -12.94
N LEU A 19 -15.39 -2.27 -13.09
CA LEU A 19 -13.98 -2.07 -12.70
C LEU A 19 -13.25 -0.93 -13.44
N GLY A 20 -13.90 -0.24 -14.38
CA GLY A 20 -13.37 0.92 -15.11
C GLY A 20 -13.90 2.29 -14.68
N ASN A 21 -14.78 2.36 -13.68
CA ASN A 21 -15.45 3.60 -13.29
C ASN A 21 -14.76 4.20 -12.05
N SER A 22 -14.72 5.54 -11.91
CA SER A 22 -14.12 6.22 -10.74
C SER A 22 -14.72 5.82 -9.39
N SER A 23 -15.88 5.16 -9.37
CA SER A 23 -16.54 4.62 -8.17
C SER A 23 -15.89 3.37 -7.58
N THR A 24 -14.86 2.79 -8.22
CA THR A 24 -14.18 1.57 -7.75
C THR A 24 -12.86 1.84 -7.06
N MET A 25 -12.40 3.10 -7.06
CA MET A 25 -11.16 3.53 -6.43
C MET A 25 -11.49 4.52 -5.31
N SER A 26 -10.83 4.36 -4.16
CA SER A 26 -10.90 5.35 -3.08
C SER A 26 -10.22 6.66 -3.46
N ASP A 27 -10.44 7.68 -2.65
CA ASP A 27 -9.53 8.83 -2.60
C ASP A 27 -8.10 8.42 -2.22
N VAL A 28 -7.15 9.33 -2.38
CA VAL A 28 -5.76 9.11 -1.97
C VAL A 28 -5.65 9.12 -0.45
N HIS A 29 -5.05 8.07 0.09
CA HIS A 29 -4.71 7.92 1.49
C HIS A 29 -3.22 8.17 1.73
N TYR A 30 -2.90 8.62 2.94
CA TYR A 30 -1.52 8.88 3.37
C TYR A 30 -1.23 8.14 4.66
N GLU A 31 -0.08 7.47 4.73
CA GLU A 31 0.37 6.79 5.94
C GLU A 31 1.85 7.04 6.20
N PHE A 32 2.19 7.30 7.46
CA PHE A 32 3.58 7.42 7.88
C PHE A 32 4.12 6.06 8.31
N ILE A 33 5.21 5.64 7.68
CA ILE A 33 5.93 4.42 8.06
C ILE A 33 7.35 4.73 8.53
N SER A 34 7.95 3.79 9.24
CA SER A 34 9.32 3.89 9.73
C SER A 34 10.15 2.77 9.15
N LEU A 35 11.31 3.11 8.58
CA LEU A 35 12.32 2.11 8.17
C LEU A 35 12.94 1.34 9.35
N LEU A 36 12.62 1.72 10.59
CA LEU A 36 13.01 0.95 11.78
C LEU A 36 12.00 -0.16 12.11
N ALA A 37 10.84 -0.21 11.45
CA ALA A 37 9.88 -1.27 11.68
C ALA A 37 10.42 -2.60 11.09
N PRO A 38 10.24 -3.73 11.79
CA PRO A 38 10.81 -5.02 11.38
C PRO A 38 10.46 -5.44 9.95
N GLU A 39 9.25 -5.17 9.50
CA GLU A 39 8.74 -5.49 8.16
C GLU A 39 9.54 -4.78 7.06
N TYR A 40 10.04 -3.56 7.31
CA TYR A 40 10.80 -2.78 6.31
C TYR A 40 12.32 -2.92 6.47
N SER A 41 12.79 -3.73 7.43
CA SER A 41 14.21 -3.83 7.78
C SER A 41 15.10 -4.39 6.66
N ALA A 42 14.52 -5.19 5.76
CA ALA A 42 15.20 -5.78 4.62
C ALA A 42 15.04 -4.98 3.32
N CYS A 43 14.24 -3.90 3.32
CA CYS A 43 13.99 -3.10 2.12
C CYS A 43 15.24 -2.27 1.76
N GLY A 44 15.76 -2.46 0.53
CA GLY A 44 16.92 -1.73 0.03
C GLY A 44 16.56 -0.58 -0.91
N SER A 45 15.32 -0.56 -1.40
CA SER A 45 14.83 0.40 -2.39
C SER A 45 13.41 0.88 -2.09
N ILE A 46 12.99 1.95 -2.77
CA ILE A 46 11.59 2.42 -2.69
C ILE A 46 10.63 1.33 -3.18
N GLN A 47 11.01 0.60 -4.23
CA GLN A 47 10.20 -0.48 -4.78
C GLN A 47 9.99 -1.62 -3.75
N ASP A 48 11.01 -1.94 -2.95
CA ASP A 48 10.87 -2.93 -1.88
C ASP A 48 9.88 -2.46 -0.81
N ILE A 49 9.91 -1.17 -0.48
CA ILE A 49 9.00 -0.56 0.50
C ILE A 49 7.56 -0.57 -0.04
N GLU A 50 7.37 -0.21 -1.30
CA GLU A 50 6.07 -0.26 -1.98
C GLU A 50 5.51 -1.69 -1.97
N ALA A 51 6.34 -2.67 -2.33
CA ALA A 51 5.97 -4.08 -2.35
C ALA A 51 5.59 -4.59 -0.96
N GLU A 52 6.40 -4.31 0.06
CA GLU A 52 6.14 -4.75 1.44
C GLU A 52 4.89 -4.05 2.02
N PHE A 53 4.70 -2.76 1.73
CA PHE A 53 3.52 -2.00 2.14
C PHE A 53 2.24 -2.56 1.53
N GLU A 54 2.26 -2.87 0.22
CA GLU A 54 1.13 -3.50 -0.47
C GLU A 54 0.91 -4.93 0.04
N ALA A 55 1.98 -5.69 0.24
CA ALA A 55 1.93 -7.08 0.67
C ALA A 55 1.23 -7.21 2.02
N GLY A 56 1.66 -6.45 3.03
CA GLY A 56 1.09 -6.47 4.38
C GLY A 56 -0.36 -5.99 4.46
N ARG A 57 -0.90 -5.34 3.42
CA ARG A 57 -2.31 -4.88 3.36
C ARG A 57 -3.20 -5.76 2.49
N ASN A 58 -2.62 -6.42 1.51
CA ASN A 58 -3.35 -7.25 0.55
C ASN A 58 -3.36 -8.71 0.93
N TYR A 59 -2.38 -9.16 1.70
CA TYR A 59 -2.18 -10.58 1.98
C TYR A 59 -1.92 -10.87 3.47
N THR A 60 -2.18 -12.10 3.88
CA THR A 60 -1.85 -12.67 5.19
C THR A 60 -0.96 -13.90 5.05
N ASP A 61 -0.42 -14.37 6.18
CA ASP A 61 0.34 -15.63 6.28
C ASP A 61 1.52 -15.72 5.30
N GLY A 62 2.37 -14.69 5.28
CA GLY A 62 3.54 -14.64 4.41
C GLY A 62 3.18 -14.57 2.92
N ASN A 63 2.16 -13.78 2.59
CA ASN A 63 1.68 -13.54 1.22
C ASN A 63 0.95 -14.71 0.54
N ASN A 64 0.54 -15.73 1.31
CA ASN A 64 -0.11 -16.93 0.76
C ASN A 64 -1.63 -16.80 0.67
N HIS A 65 -2.24 -15.91 1.45
CA HIS A 65 -3.69 -15.73 1.47
C HIS A 65 -4.05 -14.28 1.20
N VAL A 66 -5.11 -14.04 0.45
CA VAL A 66 -5.64 -12.69 0.25
C VAL A 66 -6.35 -12.25 1.52
N ALA A 67 -5.90 -11.13 2.10
CA ALA A 67 -6.42 -10.61 3.37
C ALA A 67 -7.89 -10.16 3.25
N ASN A 68 -8.24 -9.56 2.10
CA ASN A 68 -9.60 -9.17 1.79
C ASN A 68 -9.84 -9.26 0.28
N SER A 69 -10.60 -10.25 -0.17
CA SER A 69 -10.87 -10.49 -1.60
C SER A 69 -11.70 -9.40 -2.27
N GLN A 70 -12.26 -8.47 -1.48
CA GLN A 70 -13.12 -7.38 -1.92
C GLN A 70 -12.38 -6.06 -2.11
N ARG A 71 -11.08 -6.01 -1.81
CA ARG A 71 -10.26 -4.82 -2.05
C ARG A 71 -8.80 -5.13 -2.33
N LYS A 72 -8.13 -4.22 -3.02
CA LYS A 72 -6.67 -4.24 -3.21
C LYS A 72 -6.09 -2.84 -3.00
N VAL A 73 -5.07 -2.76 -2.15
CA VAL A 73 -4.26 -1.56 -1.94
C VAL A 73 -3.20 -1.46 -3.01
N LYS A 74 -3.00 -0.26 -3.54
CA LYS A 74 -1.91 0.08 -4.46
C LYS A 74 -1.20 1.33 -4.00
N THR A 75 0.11 1.25 -3.86
CA THR A 75 0.95 2.40 -3.57
C THR A 75 1.08 3.28 -4.81
N LEU A 76 0.92 4.59 -4.61
CA LEU A 76 1.11 5.61 -5.63
C LEU A 76 2.51 6.23 -5.54
N LYS A 77 2.98 6.49 -4.32
CA LYS A 77 4.26 7.17 -4.09
C LYS A 77 4.77 6.93 -2.66
N VAL A 78 6.07 6.77 -2.53
CA VAL A 78 6.79 6.78 -1.24
C VAL A 78 7.77 7.95 -1.22
N GLU A 79 7.71 8.77 -0.18
CA GLU A 79 8.60 9.93 -0.03
C GLU A 79 9.27 9.93 1.33
N ILE A 80 10.49 10.44 1.40
CA ILE A 80 11.19 10.64 2.67
C ILE A 80 10.52 11.81 3.39
N PHE A 81 10.02 11.54 4.60
CA PHE A 81 9.54 12.58 5.48
C PHE A 81 10.72 13.10 6.31
N SER A 82 11.34 14.16 5.83
CA SER A 82 12.33 14.94 6.58
C SER A 82 11.63 16.13 7.22
N VAL A 83 11.71 16.26 8.54
CA VAL A 83 11.47 17.54 9.21
C VAL A 83 12.81 18.27 9.11
N GLU A 84 12.92 19.23 8.18
CA GLU A 84 14.07 20.14 8.22
C GLU A 84 14.05 20.93 9.54
N PRO A 85 15.20 21.11 10.19
CA PRO A 85 15.32 21.91 11.41
C PRO A 85 15.11 23.40 11.17
#